data_AF-Q9XYT9-F1
#
_entry.id   AF-Q9XYT9-F1
#
_cell.length_a   1.000
_cell.length_b   1.000
_cell.length_c   1.000
_cell.angle_alpha   90.00
_cell.angle_beta   90.00
_cell.angle_gamma   90.00
#
_symmetry.space_group_name_H-M   'P 1'
#
loop_
_entity.id
_entity.type
_entity.pdbx_description
1 polymer ?
#
loop_
_entity_poly.entity_id
_entity_poly.type
_entity_poly.pdbx_seq_one_letter_code
_entity_poly.pdbx_strand_id
1 'polypeptide(L)' 'LACFPDSKVPWKCRSTPRQKRKTYSRHQTLELEKEFLFNQYLTKERRRELSTFLGLSERQIKI' A
#
# COMPACT_ATOMS: atom_id res chain seq x y z
N LEU A 1 -32.35 -2.57 -36.20
CA LEU A 1 -31.22 -2.79 -35.26
C LEU A 1 -30.71 -1.42 -34.84
N ALA A 2 -31.17 -0.90 -33.70
CA ALA A 2 -30.72 0.39 -33.19
C ALA A 2 -29.43 0.19 -32.37
N CYS A 3 -28.33 0.81 -32.78
CA CYS A 3 -27.14 0.93 -31.95
C CYS A 3 -27.44 1.94 -30.84
N PHE A 4 -27.45 1.46 -29.59
CA PHE A 4 -27.49 2.33 -28.42
C PHE A 4 -26.17 3.11 -28.32
N PRO A 5 -26.19 4.43 -28.08
CA PRO A 5 -24.97 5.20 -27.91
C PRO A 5 -24.27 4.75 -26.63
N ASP A 6 -23.09 4.17 -26.85
CA ASP A 6 -22.07 3.80 -25.87
C ASP A 6 -22.01 4.84 -24.76
N SER A 7 -22.31 4.39 -23.53
CA SER A 7 -22.16 5.18 -22.32
C SER A 7 -20.70 5.59 -22.20
N LYS A 8 -20.37 6.78 -22.68
CA LYS A 8 -19.13 7.48 -22.36
C LYS A 8 -19.13 7.77 -20.86
N VAL A 9 -18.82 6.76 -20.05
CA VAL A 9 -18.26 6.97 -18.72
C VAL A 9 -16.96 7.72 -18.97
N PRO A 10 -16.89 9.02 -18.67
CA PRO A 10 -15.62 9.71 -18.80
C PRO A 10 -14.71 8.99 -17.82
N TRP A 11 -13.54 8.60 -18.29
CA TRP A 11 -12.42 8.27 -17.43
C TRP A 11 -12.03 9.59 -16.75
N LYS A 12 -12.91 10.12 -15.89
CA LYS A 12 -12.54 11.08 -14.89
C LYS A 12 -11.64 10.26 -13.98
N CYS A 13 -10.37 10.19 -14.38
CA CYS A 13 -9.23 10.16 -13.49
C CYS A 13 -9.52 11.30 -12.52
N ARG A 14 -10.26 10.97 -11.46
CA ARG A 14 -10.51 11.82 -10.32
C ARG A 14 -9.11 12.29 -9.98
N SER A 15 -8.82 13.55 -10.26
CA SER A 15 -7.50 14.17 -10.08
C SER A 15 -7.25 14.37 -8.59
N THR A 16 -7.50 13.32 -7.79
CA THR A 16 -6.87 13.19 -6.51
C THR A 16 -5.37 13.19 -6.82
N PRO A 17 -4.60 14.12 -6.24
CA PRO A 17 -3.16 14.10 -6.39
C PRO A 17 -2.71 12.69 -6.04
N ARG A 18 -2.11 11.96 -7.00
CA ARG A 18 -1.54 10.66 -6.69
C ARG A 18 -0.50 10.92 -5.62
N GLN A 19 -0.76 10.43 -4.41
CA GLN A 19 0.17 10.61 -3.30
C GLN A 19 1.52 10.08 -3.76
N LYS A 20 2.52 10.97 -3.84
CA LYS A 20 3.87 10.56 -4.26
C LYS A 20 4.32 9.45 -3.32
N ARG A 21 4.82 8.35 -3.89
CA ARG A 21 5.39 7.25 -3.11
C ARG A 21 6.49 7.81 -2.23
N LYS A 22 6.41 7.54 -0.92
CA LYS A 22 7.48 7.88 0.02
C LYS A 22 8.48 6.72 0.00
N THR A 23 9.75 7.04 -0.09
CA THR A 23 10.83 6.07 0.12
C THR A 23 10.93 5.74 1.60
N TYR A 24 11.09 4.46 1.93
CA TYR A 24 11.35 4.05 3.30
C TYR A 24 12.76 4.45 3.72
N SER A 25 12.91 4.82 5.00
CA SER A 25 14.21 5.06 5.61
C SER A 25 15.02 3.77 5.68
N ARG A 26 16.35 3.86 5.73
CA ARG A 26 17.25 2.70 5.91
C ARG A 26 16.85 1.83 7.12
N HIS A 27 16.47 2.46 8.23
CA HIS A 27 16.02 1.73 9.41
C HIS A 27 14.71 0.95 9.16
N GLN A 28 13.75 1.56 8.44
CA GLN A 28 12.48 0.90 8.12
C GLN A 28 12.70 -0.32 7.22
N THR A 29 13.57 -0.22 6.22
CA THR A 29 13.91 -1.35 5.35
C THR A 29 14.54 -2.49 6.14
N LEU A 30 15.53 -2.19 7.00
CA LEU A 30 16.23 -3.21 7.79
C LEU A 30 15.29 -4.01 8.69
N GLU A 31 14.36 -3.34 9.39
CA GLU A 31 13.42 -4.03 10.28
C GLU A 31 12.41 -4.87 9.48
N LEU A 32 11.96 -4.38 8.31
CA LEU A 32 11.09 -5.17 7.42
C LEU A 32 11.81 -6.41 6.86
N GLU A 33 13.08 -6.29 6.48
CA GLU A 33 13.91 -7.42 6.03
C GLU A 33 14.12 -8.45 7.15
N LYS A 34 14.42 -7.99 8.36
CA LYS A 34 14.58 -8.86 9.54
C LYS A 34 13.30 -9.65 9.84
N GLU A 35 12.15 -9.00 9.77
CA GLU A 35 10.87 -9.66 9.96
C GLU A 35 10.58 -10.68 8.85
N PHE A 36 10.89 -10.35 7.59
CA PHE A 36 10.72 -11.28 6.48
C PHE A 36 11.56 -12.55 6.64
N LEU A 37 12.78 -12.43 7.18
CA LEU A 37 13.64 -13.58 7.50
C LEU A 37 13.08 -14.44 8.65
N PHE A 38 12.40 -13.82 9.62
CA PHE A 38 11.76 -14.53 10.72
C PHE A 38 10.45 -15.21 10.29
N ASN A 39 9.62 -14.49 9.53
CA ASN A 39 8.36 -14.98 9.01
C ASN A 39 7.98 -14.25 7.71
N GLN A 40 7.91 -14.99 6.60
CA GLN A 40 7.59 -14.43 5.29
C GLN A 40 6.16 -13.87 5.21
N TYR A 41 5.28 -14.24 6.15
CA TYR A 41 3.89 -13.77 6.19
C TYR A 41 3.55 -13.11 7.53
N LEU A 42 3.14 -11.85 7.46
CA LEU A 42 2.76 -11.10 8.65
C LEU A 42 1.32 -11.40 9.10
N THR A 43 1.18 -11.87 10.34
CA THR A 43 -0.10 -11.93 11.05
C THR A 43 -0.63 -10.52 11.33
N LYS A 44 -1.92 -10.41 11.67
CA LYS A 44 -2.56 -9.12 11.98
C LYS A 44 -1.90 -8.42 13.17
N GLU A 45 -1.57 -9.17 14.22
CA GLU A 45 -0.93 -8.63 15.43
C GLU A 45 0.47 -8.10 15.12
N ARG A 46 1.30 -8.90 14.44
CA ARG A 46 2.66 -8.47 14.11
C ARG A 46 2.67 -7.23 13.20
N ARG A 47 1.73 -7.14 12.27
CA ARG A 47 1.56 -5.95 11.42
C ARG A 47 1.24 -4.69 12.22
N ARG A 48 0.40 -4.80 13.26
CA ARG A 48 0.07 -3.68 14.15
C ARG A 48 1.29 -3.23 14.94
N GLU A 49 2.06 -4.16 15.48
CA GLU A 49 3.29 -3.86 16.21
C GLU A 49 4.32 -3.14 15.34
N LEU A 50 4.57 -3.65 14.13
CA LEU A 50 5.49 -3.02 13.18
C LEU A 50 4.99 -1.65 12.70
N SER A 51 3.67 -1.45 12.59
CA SER A 51 3.07 -0.17 12.24
C SER A 51 3.38 0.90 13.29
N THR A 52 3.17 0.57 14.56
CA THR A 52 3.49 1.46 15.68
C THR A 52 4.99 1.71 15.79
N PHE A 53 5.82 0.67 15.59
CA PHE A 53 7.27 0.76 15.73
C PHE A 53 7.93 1.59 14.61
N LEU A 54 7.52 1.39 13.35
CA LEU A 54 8.15 2.04 12.19
C LEU A 54 7.47 3.34 11.76
N GLY A 55 6.33 3.70 12.38
CA GLY A 55 5.51 4.84 11.98
C GLY A 55 4.93 4.71 10.57
N LEU A 56 4.77 3.47 10.07
CA LEU A 56 4.18 3.15 8.78
C LEU A 56 2.74 2.70 8.96
N SER A 57 1.88 2.90 7.96
CA SER A 57 0.53 2.33 8.01
C SER A 57 0.56 0.81 7.82
N GLU A 58 -0.39 0.09 8.42
CA GLU A 58 -0.54 -1.36 8.21
C GLU A 58 -0.64 -1.71 6.71
N ARG A 59 -1.25 -0.82 5.90
CA ARG A 59 -1.31 -0.97 4.45
C ARG A 59 0.04 -0.88 3.76
N GLN A 60 0.97 -0.08 4.27
CA GLN A 60 2.33 0.06 3.74
C GLN A 60 3.24 -1.11 4.13
N ILE A 61 3.00 -1.70 5.30
CA ILE A 61 3.71 -2.89 5.79
C ILE A 61 3.25 -4.15 5.03
N LYS A 62 1.97 -4.19 4.64
CA LYS A 62 1.43 -5.20 3.73
C LYS A 62 1.90 -4.89 2.30
N ILE A 63 3.05 -5.43 1.93
CA ILE A 63 3.50 -5.51 0.53
C ILE A 63 2.82 -6.70 -0.15
#